data_AF-A0A7R9U8R8-F1
#
_entry.id   AF-A0A7R9U8R8-F1
#
_cell.length_a   1.000
_cell.length_b   1.000
_cell.length_c   1.000
_cell.angle_alpha   90.00
_cell.angle_beta   90.00
_cell.angle_gamma   90.00
#
_symmetry.space_group_name_H-M   'P 1'
#
loop_
_entity.id
_entity.type
_entity.pdbx_description
1 polymer ?
#
loop_
_entity_poly.entity_id
_entity_poly.type
_entity_poly.pdbx_seq_one_letter_code
_entity_poly.pdbx_strand_id
1 'polypeptide(L)'
;NEFLDLYTGEVLEHEDSDNKWRVRFSDGDEMLFDEAELELGVEYYKRLPDDFEEGSVLKPRPKEHLRELPDLSTRDTRGRKRDTMKKYRVSTDYANESPCPYCGTVLGTQKGAAYHIKNKVCLKLKERKETKKRLRDEKEEKRRQKQVDKQLERQERNERRRQRLEKSRAEAKASSAARRKPKKRKADRIRELKAKLAAETKEDEANLVGIVPADDNDEEEE
;
A
#
# COMPACT_ATOMS: atom_id res chain seq x y z
N ASN A 1 -22.03 -26.76 11.90
CA ASN A 1 -20.79 -26.84 11.11
C ASN A 1 -20.59 -28.19 10.41
N GLU A 2 -21.57 -29.10 10.41
CA GLU A 2 -21.46 -30.42 9.75
C GLU A 2 -21.45 -30.36 8.21
N PHE A 3 -21.78 -29.21 7.61
CA PHE A 3 -21.81 -29.05 6.14
C PHE A 3 -20.45 -28.71 5.52
N LEU A 4 -19.45 -28.33 6.33
CA LEU A 4 -18.11 -27.97 5.84
C LEU A 4 -17.15 -29.16 5.75
N ASP A 5 -17.46 -30.28 6.41
CA ASP A 5 -16.60 -31.48 6.44
C ASP A 5 -16.74 -32.33 5.16
N LEU A 6 -17.74 -32.06 4.31
CA LEU A 6 -17.98 -32.78 3.07
C LEU A 6 -17.01 -32.40 1.93
N TYR A 7 -16.21 -31.34 2.09
CA TYR A 7 -15.31 -30.87 1.03
C TYR A 7 -13.85 -30.78 1.46
N THR A 8 -13.49 -31.26 2.66
CA THR A 8 -12.09 -31.43 3.06
C THR A 8 -11.59 -32.78 2.58
N GLY A 9 -10.47 -32.78 1.85
CA GLY A 9 -9.82 -33.98 1.33
C GLY A 9 -8.32 -33.99 1.57
N GLU A 10 -7.74 -35.18 1.58
CA GLU A 10 -6.31 -35.43 1.72
C GLU A 10 -5.63 -35.48 0.34
N VAL A 11 -4.50 -34.82 0.20
CA VAL A 11 -3.71 -34.83 -1.04
C VAL A 11 -2.87 -36.10 -1.08
N LEU A 12 -3.10 -36.95 -2.08
CA LEU A 12 -2.38 -38.22 -2.20
C LEU A 12 -1.11 -38.09 -3.04
N GLU A 13 -1.24 -37.60 -4.27
CA GLU A 13 -0.16 -37.62 -5.26
C GLU A 13 -0.34 -36.49 -6.28
N HIS A 14 0.77 -35.99 -6.81
CA HIS A 14 0.80 -35.06 -7.93
C HIS A 14 1.13 -35.83 -9.22
N GLU A 15 0.26 -35.71 -10.21
CA GLU A 15 0.36 -36.42 -11.49
C GLU A 15 1.01 -35.49 -12.51
N ASP A 16 2.33 -35.64 -12.69
CA ASP A 16 3.18 -34.78 -13.52
C ASP A 16 2.71 -34.65 -14.97
N SER A 17 2.03 -35.67 -15.52
CA SER A 17 1.62 -35.70 -16.93
C SER A 17 0.60 -34.62 -17.27
N ASP A 18 -0.32 -34.33 -16.35
CA ASP A 18 -1.43 -33.40 -16.55
C ASP A 18 -1.35 -32.18 -15.62
N ASN A 19 -0.31 -32.10 -14.78
CA ASN A 19 -0.14 -31.10 -13.73
C ASN A 19 -1.37 -30.99 -12.81
N LYS A 20 -1.89 -32.15 -12.39
CA LYS A 20 -3.07 -32.26 -11.53
C LYS A 20 -2.73 -32.94 -10.21
N TRP A 21 -3.49 -32.58 -9.18
CA TRP A 21 -3.38 -33.12 -7.84
C TRP A 21 -4.52 -34.08 -7.57
N ARG A 22 -4.20 -35.31 -7.15
CA ARG A 22 -5.19 -36.31 -6.73
C ARG A 22 -5.54 -36.09 -5.27
N VAL A 23 -6.80 -35.78 -5.00
CA VAL A 23 -7.33 -35.52 -3.66
C VAL A 23 -8.39 -36.56 -3.33
N ARG A 24 -8.26 -37.22 -2.17
CA ARG A 24 -9.24 -38.18 -1.64
C ARG A 24 -10.11 -37.52 -0.58
N PHE A 25 -11.42 -37.62 -0.73
CA PHE A 25 -12.40 -37.05 0.19
C PHE A 25 -12.77 -38.03 1.32
N SER A 26 -13.45 -37.52 2.34
CA SER A 26 -13.88 -38.29 3.52
C SER A 26 -14.93 -39.38 3.21
N ASP A 27 -15.62 -39.26 2.08
CA ASP A 27 -16.52 -40.28 1.52
C ASP A 27 -15.78 -41.42 0.79
N GLY A 28 -14.47 -41.27 0.57
CA GLY A 28 -13.61 -42.24 -0.13
C GLY A 28 -13.48 -41.98 -1.63
N ASP A 29 -14.16 -40.97 -2.17
CA ASP A 29 -14.04 -40.63 -3.59
C ASP A 29 -12.71 -39.89 -3.86
N GLU A 30 -12.13 -40.14 -5.04
CA GLU A 30 -10.90 -39.50 -5.50
C GLU A 30 -11.21 -38.60 -6.70
N MET A 31 -10.74 -37.35 -6.66
CA MET A 31 -10.86 -36.40 -7.77
C MET A 31 -9.53 -35.72 -8.07
N LEU A 32 -9.36 -35.31 -9.33
CA LEU A 32 -8.19 -34.59 -9.82
C LEU A 32 -8.50 -33.10 -9.91
N PHE A 33 -7.64 -32.26 -9.33
CA PHE A 33 -7.76 -30.81 -9.32
C PHE A 33 -6.55 -30.13 -9.94
N ASP A 34 -6.79 -29.00 -10.61
CA ASP A 34 -5.70 -28.11 -11.01
C ASP A 34 -5.18 -27.34 -9.78
N GLU A 35 -3.89 -27.02 -9.74
CA GLU A 35 -3.26 -26.29 -8.63
C GLU A 35 -3.97 -24.96 -8.30
N ALA A 36 -4.54 -24.29 -9.31
CA ALA A 36 -5.28 -23.04 -9.15
C ALA A 36 -6.64 -23.19 -8.44
N GLU A 37 -7.19 -24.40 -8.37
CA GLU A 37 -8.46 -24.70 -7.72
C GLU A 37 -8.30 -25.10 -6.25
N LEU A 38 -7.07 -25.43 -5.84
CA LEU A 38 -6.72 -25.80 -4.48
C LEU A 38 -6.34 -24.55 -3.67
N GLU A 39 -7.08 -24.25 -2.61
CA GLU A 39 -6.65 -23.27 -1.61
C GLU A 39 -6.05 -24.01 -0.41
N LEU A 40 -4.81 -23.65 -0.06
CA LEU A 40 -4.16 -24.06 1.19
C LEU A 40 -4.97 -23.51 2.37
N GLY A 41 -5.87 -24.35 2.88
CA GLY A 41 -6.58 -24.12 4.12
C GLY A 41 -5.62 -24.31 5.28
N VAL A 42 -4.85 -23.28 5.64
CA VAL A 42 -4.04 -23.31 6.88
C VAL A 42 -4.99 -23.21 8.06
N GLU A 43 -5.53 -24.35 8.51
CA GLU A 43 -6.20 -24.41 9.79
C GLU A 43 -5.15 -24.27 10.90
N TYR A 44 -5.13 -23.09 11.52
CA TYR A 44 -4.46 -22.90 12.80
C TYR A 44 -5.17 -23.77 13.85
N TYR A 45 -4.71 -25.00 14.04
CA TYR A 45 -5.00 -25.75 15.26
C TYR A 45 -4.31 -25.04 16.41
N LYS A 46 -5.06 -24.20 17.11
CA LYS A 46 -4.69 -23.78 18.47
C LYS A 46 -4.68 -25.04 19.34
N ARG A 47 -3.48 -25.58 19.54
CA ARG A 47 -3.02 -26.31 20.73
C ARG A 47 -3.71 -27.66 20.96
N LEU A 48 -3.15 -28.72 20.37
CA LEU A 48 -3.25 -30.11 20.85
C LEU A 48 -1.83 -30.75 20.84
N PRO A 49 -1.59 -31.81 21.65
CA PRO A 49 -0.26 -32.22 22.13
C PRO A 49 0.69 -32.78 21.06
N ASP A 50 1.99 -32.75 21.40
CA ASP A 50 3.19 -32.93 20.55
C ASP A 50 3.35 -34.26 19.76
N ASP A 51 2.31 -35.09 19.64
CA ASP A 51 2.45 -36.48 19.15
C ASP A 51 1.75 -36.75 17.81
N PHE A 52 1.32 -35.73 17.05
CA PHE A 52 0.55 -35.94 15.81
C PHE A 52 1.32 -35.53 14.54
N GLU A 53 1.59 -36.50 13.66
CA GLU A 53 2.34 -36.32 12.40
C GLU A 53 1.58 -35.43 11.38
N GLU A 54 2.36 -34.60 10.67
CA GLU A 54 1.90 -33.58 9.73
C GLU A 54 1.22 -34.16 8.48
N GLY A 55 -0.09 -33.95 8.36
CA GLY A 55 -0.84 -34.09 7.09
C GLY A 55 -1.45 -32.75 6.69
N SER A 56 -1.00 -32.15 5.59
CA SER A 56 -1.55 -30.89 5.07
C SER A 56 -2.86 -31.12 4.31
N VAL A 57 -3.95 -30.49 4.75
CA VAL A 57 -5.30 -30.59 4.14
C VAL A 57 -5.56 -29.36 3.26
N LEU A 58 -5.91 -29.57 1.99
CA LEU A 58 -6.30 -28.52 1.04
C LEU A 58 -7.83 -28.40 0.97
N LYS A 59 -8.35 -27.18 0.85
CA LYS A 59 -9.80 -26.92 0.71
C LYS A 59 -10.12 -26.42 -0.71
N PRO A 60 -11.10 -27.01 -1.42
CA PRO A 60 -11.59 -26.48 -2.68
C PRO A 60 -12.50 -25.26 -2.44
N ARG A 61 -12.49 -24.31 -3.38
CA ARG A 61 -13.34 -23.10 -3.32
C ARG A 61 -14.83 -23.43 -3.38
N PRO A 62 -15.66 -22.95 -2.43
CA PRO A 62 -17.10 -23.04 -2.57
C PRO A 62 -17.58 -22.12 -3.70
N LYS A 63 -18.38 -22.67 -4.63
CA LYS A 63 -19.15 -21.87 -5.60
C LYS A 63 -20.26 -21.13 -4.84
N GLU A 64 -20.00 -19.89 -4.44
CA GLU A 64 -20.98 -19.00 -3.81
C GLU A 64 -22.14 -18.65 -4.76
N HIS A 65 -23.15 -19.51 -4.86
CA HIS A 65 -24.47 -19.16 -5.40
C HIS A 65 -25.59 -19.90 -4.67
N LEU A 66 -25.79 -19.60 -3.38
CA LEU A 66 -27.07 -19.82 -2.72
C LEU A 66 -27.38 -18.64 -1.80
N ARG A 67 -28.19 -17.72 -2.35
CA ARG A 67 -28.90 -16.73 -1.56
C ARG A 67 -30.03 -17.47 -0.85
N GLU A 68 -29.93 -17.61 0.46
CA GLU A 68 -31.08 -17.94 1.29
C GLU A 68 -32.14 -16.85 1.10
N LEU A 69 -33.32 -17.26 0.63
CA LEU A 69 -34.47 -16.37 0.54
C LEU A 69 -34.99 -16.12 1.96
N PRO A 70 -35.27 -14.86 2.34
CA PRO A 70 -35.89 -14.58 3.62
C PRO A 70 -37.29 -15.20 3.66
N ASP A 71 -37.56 -15.93 4.73
CA ASP A 71 -38.83 -16.59 4.98
C ASP A 71 -39.90 -15.52 5.29
N LEU A 72 -40.59 -15.06 4.24
CA LEU A 72 -41.66 -14.07 4.32
C LEU A 72 -42.96 -14.72 4.86
N SER A 73 -42.94 -15.10 6.14
CA SER A 73 -44.18 -15.29 6.89
C SER A 73 -44.76 -13.91 7.25
N THR A 74 -45.56 -13.38 6.33
CA THR A 74 -46.34 -12.17 6.58
C THR A 74 -47.42 -12.49 7.61
N ARG A 75 -47.23 -11.98 8.81
CA ARG A 75 -48.14 -12.12 9.95
C ARG A 75 -49.19 -11.01 9.86
N ASP A 76 -50.38 -11.34 9.36
CA ASP A 76 -51.52 -10.42 9.39
C ASP A 76 -51.96 -10.15 10.84
N THR A 77 -52.28 -8.88 11.13
CA THR A 77 -52.59 -8.32 12.46
C THR A 77 -53.89 -8.82 13.10
N ARG A 78 -54.56 -9.82 12.52
CA ARG A 78 -55.87 -10.32 13.00
C ARG A 78 -55.89 -11.77 13.49
N GLY A 79 -54.74 -12.43 13.63
CA GLY A 79 -54.63 -13.69 14.36
C GLY A 79 -55.47 -14.87 13.85
N ARG A 80 -56.03 -14.81 12.63
CA ARG A 80 -56.75 -15.93 12.02
C ARG A 80 -55.89 -16.57 10.94
N LYS A 81 -55.37 -17.76 11.23
CA LYS A 81 -54.84 -18.67 10.21
C LYS A 81 -55.97 -19.02 9.27
N ARG A 82 -55.98 -18.47 8.05
CA ARG A 82 -56.78 -19.03 6.97
C ARG A 82 -55.98 -20.17 6.38
N ASP A 83 -56.40 -21.39 6.65
CA ASP A 83 -55.99 -22.56 5.89
C ASP A 83 -56.63 -22.47 4.50
N THR A 84 -56.10 -21.58 3.65
CA THR A 84 -56.36 -21.67 2.21
C THR A 84 -55.51 -22.81 1.69
N MET A 85 -56.11 -23.99 1.51
CA MET A 85 -55.52 -25.06 0.71
C MET A 85 -55.05 -24.46 -0.62
N LYS A 86 -53.73 -24.36 -0.80
CA LYS A 86 -53.14 -23.99 -2.08
C LYS A 86 -53.48 -25.12 -3.05
N LYS A 87 -54.45 -24.88 -3.94
CA LYS A 87 -54.70 -25.75 -5.08
C LYS A 87 -53.52 -25.59 -6.03
N TYR A 88 -52.56 -26.51 -5.96
CA TYR A 88 -51.50 -26.61 -6.94
C TYR A 88 -52.12 -27.14 -8.24
N ARG A 89 -52.38 -26.24 -9.19
CA ARG A 89 -52.56 -26.65 -10.59
C ARG A 89 -51.16 -26.92 -11.13
N VAL A 90 -50.86 -28.20 -11.35
CA VAL A 90 -49.69 -28.60 -12.14
C VAL A 90 -50.00 -28.17 -13.58
N SER A 91 -49.44 -27.05 -14.03
CA SER A 91 -49.50 -26.64 -15.44
C SER A 91 -48.69 -27.65 -16.22
N THR A 92 -49.34 -28.47 -17.03
CA THR A 92 -48.71 -29.46 -17.90
C THR A 92 -48.14 -28.83 -19.19
N ASP A 93 -47.91 -27.51 -19.20
CA ASP A 93 -47.48 -26.74 -20.38
C ASP A 93 -45.95 -26.75 -20.58
N TYR A 94 -45.27 -27.81 -20.12
CA TYR A 94 -43.81 -28.00 -20.21
C TYR A 94 -43.26 -28.11 -21.65
N ALA A 95 -44.10 -27.98 -22.68
CA ALA A 95 -43.75 -28.38 -24.03
C ALA A 95 -43.06 -27.31 -24.90
N ASN A 96 -42.87 -26.06 -24.44
CA ASN A 96 -42.37 -24.99 -25.31
C ASN A 96 -41.44 -23.97 -24.63
N GLU A 97 -40.59 -24.43 -23.73
CA GLU A 97 -39.54 -23.62 -23.13
C GLU A 97 -38.31 -23.55 -24.06
N SER A 98 -38.30 -22.57 -24.98
CA SER A 98 -37.13 -22.28 -25.80
C SER A 98 -36.14 -21.40 -25.01
N PRO A 99 -34.91 -21.88 -24.72
CA PRO A 99 -33.89 -21.06 -24.07
C PRO A 99 -33.44 -19.93 -25.01
N CYS A 100 -33.17 -18.75 -24.46
CA CYS A 100 -32.63 -17.65 -25.27
C CYS A 100 -31.23 -18.03 -25.80
N PRO A 101 -30.96 -17.90 -27.12
CA PRO A 101 -29.69 -18.32 -27.72
C PRO A 101 -28.47 -17.52 -27.24
N TYR A 102 -28.66 -16.33 -26.65
CA TYR A 102 -27.58 -15.44 -26.23
C TYR A 102 -27.20 -15.55 -24.74
N CYS A 103 -28.13 -16.01 -23.91
CA CYS A 103 -27.92 -16.08 -22.45
C CYS A 103 -28.37 -17.39 -21.81
N GLY A 104 -28.93 -18.32 -22.58
CA GLY A 104 -29.43 -19.61 -22.09
C GLY A 104 -30.61 -19.52 -21.13
N THR A 105 -31.11 -18.31 -20.83
CA THR A 105 -32.19 -18.14 -19.86
C THR A 105 -33.48 -18.68 -20.45
N VAL A 106 -34.09 -19.60 -19.71
CA VAL A 106 -35.40 -20.16 -20.02
C VAL A 106 -36.46 -19.16 -19.58
N LEU A 107 -37.33 -18.77 -20.51
CA LEU A 107 -38.40 -17.81 -20.26
C LEU A 107 -39.73 -18.55 -20.30
N GLY A 108 -40.50 -18.46 -19.21
CA GLY A 108 -41.73 -19.25 -19.04
C GLY A 108 -42.88 -18.92 -20.02
N THR A 109 -42.69 -17.99 -20.97
CA THR A 109 -43.68 -17.72 -22.03
C THR A 109 -43.00 -17.43 -23.37
N GLN A 110 -43.57 -17.93 -24.48
CA GLN A 110 -43.08 -17.64 -25.83
C GLN A 110 -43.08 -16.14 -26.17
N LYS A 111 -44.11 -15.40 -25.74
CA LYS A 111 -44.16 -13.93 -25.91
C LYS A 111 -43.01 -13.25 -25.18
N GLY A 112 -42.68 -13.71 -23.97
CA GLY A 112 -41.52 -13.27 -23.20
C GLY A 112 -40.20 -13.56 -23.93
N ALA A 113 -40.05 -14.76 -24.49
CA ALA A 113 -38.87 -15.15 -25.27
C ALA A 113 -38.68 -14.29 -26.52
N ALA A 114 -39.74 -14.10 -27.32
CA ALA A 114 -39.71 -13.26 -28.50
C ALA A 114 -39.37 -11.80 -28.15
N TYR A 115 -39.96 -11.26 -27.09
CA TYR A 115 -39.64 -9.91 -26.59
C TYR A 115 -38.18 -9.80 -26.14
N HIS A 116 -37.68 -10.80 -25.40
CA HIS A 116 -36.32 -10.83 -24.88
C HIS A 116 -35.28 -10.83 -26.00
N ILE A 117 -35.50 -11.67 -27.03
CA ILE A 117 -34.64 -11.76 -28.22
C ILE A 117 -34.73 -10.47 -29.04
N LYS A 118 -35.94 -10.01 -29.37
CA LYS A 118 -36.17 -8.81 -30.20
C LYS A 118 -35.55 -7.55 -29.61
N ASN A 119 -35.67 -7.37 -28.28
CA ASN A 119 -35.16 -6.19 -27.60
C ASN A 119 -33.73 -6.33 -27.07
N LYS A 120 -33.08 -7.48 -27.31
CA LYS A 120 -31.72 -7.79 -26.86
C LYS A 120 -31.53 -7.54 -25.35
N VAL A 121 -32.53 -7.94 -24.55
CA VAL A 121 -32.57 -7.63 -23.11
C VAL A 121 -31.35 -8.20 -22.38
N CYS A 122 -30.93 -9.42 -22.74
CA CYS A 122 -29.72 -10.05 -22.21
C CYS A 122 -28.43 -9.26 -22.49
N LEU A 123 -28.28 -8.71 -23.70
CA LEU A 123 -27.09 -7.93 -24.07
C LEU A 123 -27.03 -6.62 -23.29
N LYS A 124 -28.17 -5.90 -23.19
CA LYS A 124 -28.25 -4.65 -22.40
C LYS A 124 -27.90 -4.86 -20.94
N LEU A 125 -28.27 -6.01 -20.36
CA LEU A 125 -27.90 -6.35 -18.98
C LEU A 125 -26.41 -6.65 -18.83
N LYS A 126 -25.79 -7.33 -19.80
CA LYS A 126 -24.33 -7.56 -19.82
C LYS A 126 -23.57 -6.23 -19.94
N GLU A 127 -23.93 -5.38 -20.90
CA GLU A 127 -23.34 -4.05 -21.09
C GLU A 127 -23.49 -3.16 -19.84
N ARG A 128 -24.67 -3.18 -19.18
CA ARG A 128 -24.89 -2.44 -17.93
C ARG A 128 -24.04 -2.97 -16.77
N LYS A 129 -23.82 -4.28 -16.69
CA LYS A 129 -22.94 -4.88 -15.67
C LYS A 129 -21.48 -4.52 -15.93
N GLU A 130 -21.03 -4.57 -17.18
CA GLU A 130 -19.67 -4.21 -17.58
C GLU A 130 -19.37 -2.72 -17.36
N THR A 131 -20.27 -1.83 -17.79
CA THR A 131 -20.16 -0.39 -17.52
C THR A 131 -20.13 -0.08 -16.03
N LYS A 132 -20.98 -0.75 -15.22
CA LYS A 132 -20.94 -0.62 -13.75
C LYS A 132 -19.65 -1.18 -13.14
N LYS A 133 -19.02 -2.19 -13.75
CA LYS A 133 -17.71 -2.70 -13.33
C LYS A 133 -16.62 -1.65 -13.65
N ARG A 134 -16.55 -1.17 -14.89
CA ARG A 134 -15.62 -0.13 -15.33
C ARG A 134 -15.69 1.13 -14.46
N LEU A 135 -16.90 1.61 -14.14
CA LEU A 135 -17.08 2.77 -13.25
C LEU A 135 -16.60 2.52 -11.82
N ARG A 136 -16.65 1.28 -11.34
CA ARG A 136 -16.10 0.92 -10.02
C ARG A 136 -14.58 0.91 -10.07
N ASP A 137 -14.02 0.29 -11.10
CA ASP A 137 -12.57 0.20 -11.30
C ASP A 137 -11.96 1.60 -11.47
N GLU A 138 -12.56 2.47 -12.29
CA GLU A 138 -12.15 3.87 -12.47
C GLU A 138 -12.22 4.67 -11.15
N LYS A 139 -13.26 4.43 -10.34
CA LYS A 139 -13.39 5.07 -9.02
C LYS A 139 -12.33 4.58 -8.04
N GLU A 140 -11.96 3.31 -8.10
CA GLU A 140 -10.89 2.75 -7.29
C GLU A 140 -9.52 3.29 -7.72
N GLU A 141 -9.25 3.36 -9.02
CA GLU A 141 -8.06 3.97 -9.58
C GLU A 141 -7.92 5.44 -9.17
N LYS A 142 -9.00 6.23 -9.26
CA LYS A 142 -9.03 7.61 -8.75
C LYS A 142 -8.74 7.71 -7.26
N ARG A 143 -9.11 6.71 -6.44
CA ARG A 143 -8.76 6.67 -5.02
C ARG A 143 -7.29 6.36 -4.80
N ARG A 144 -6.73 5.42 -5.55
CA ARG A 144 -5.29 5.09 -5.53
C ARG A 144 -4.46 6.31 -5.95
N GLN A 145 -4.84 6.98 -7.04
CA GLN A 145 -4.16 8.19 -7.50
C GLN A 145 -4.17 9.29 -6.43
N LYS A 146 -5.32 9.55 -5.80
CA LYS A 146 -5.41 10.52 -4.69
C LYS A 146 -4.52 10.16 -3.50
N GLN A 147 -4.29 8.88 -3.22
CA GLN A 147 -3.38 8.45 -2.17
C GLN A 147 -1.92 8.71 -2.54
N VAL A 148 -1.55 8.43 -3.79
CA VAL A 148 -0.21 8.72 -4.34
C VAL A 148 0.07 10.23 -4.31
N ASP A 149 -0.85 11.05 -4.81
CA ASP A 149 -0.71 12.51 -4.81
C ASP A 149 -0.54 13.06 -3.38
N LYS A 150 -1.30 12.52 -2.42
CA LYS A 150 -1.18 12.88 -1.00
C LYS A 150 0.16 12.46 -0.39
N GLN A 151 0.74 11.34 -0.81
CA GLN A 151 2.07 10.93 -0.38
C GLN A 151 3.15 11.84 -0.97
N LEU A 152 3.02 12.20 -2.25
CA LEU A 152 3.92 13.12 -2.93
C LEU A 152 3.91 14.51 -2.29
N GLU A 153 2.73 15.07 -1.99
CA GLU A 153 2.61 16.36 -1.30
C GLU A 153 3.28 16.35 0.08
N ARG A 154 3.20 15.22 0.81
CA ARG A 154 3.90 15.03 2.08
C ARG A 154 5.42 14.99 1.90
N GLN A 155 5.91 14.33 0.85
CA GLN A 155 7.34 14.29 0.53
C GLN A 155 7.87 15.68 0.18
N GLU A 156 7.18 16.42 -0.69
CA GLU A 156 7.54 17.80 -1.05
C GLU A 156 7.55 18.73 0.16
N ARG A 157 6.55 18.61 1.05
CA ARG A 157 6.49 19.39 2.29
C ARG A 157 7.68 19.10 3.20
N ASN A 158 8.07 17.84 3.32
CA ASN A 158 9.23 17.42 4.10
C ASN A 158 10.54 17.92 3.47
N GLU A 159 10.65 17.90 2.15
CA GLU A 159 11.81 18.42 1.42
C GLU A 159 11.95 19.94 1.59
N ARG A 160 10.85 20.70 1.44
CA ARG A 160 10.84 22.15 1.72
C ARG A 160 11.27 22.45 3.16
N ARG A 161 10.85 21.61 4.12
CA ARG A 161 11.29 21.73 5.52
C ARG A 161 12.79 21.47 5.66
N ARG A 162 13.33 20.45 4.98
CA ARG A 162 14.78 20.16 4.95
C ARG A 162 15.57 21.33 4.37
N GLN A 163 15.15 21.87 3.23
CA GLN A 163 15.80 23.03 2.60
C GLN A 163 15.80 24.27 3.52
N ARG A 164 14.70 24.54 4.23
CA ARG A 164 14.64 25.63 5.22
C ARG A 164 15.61 25.43 6.37
N LEU A 165 15.71 24.21 6.90
CA LEU A 165 16.65 23.87 7.97
C LEU A 165 18.10 23.97 7.49
N GLU A 166 18.38 23.54 6.27
CA GLU A 166 19.71 23.66 5.66
C GLU A 166 20.10 25.13 5.46
N LYS A 167 19.19 25.95 4.93
CA LYS A 167 19.39 27.40 4.81
C LYS A 167 19.65 28.05 6.17
N SER A 168 18.84 27.74 7.18
CA SER A 168 19.04 28.24 8.55
C SER A 168 20.39 27.80 9.14
N ARG A 169 20.83 26.55 8.89
CA ARG A 169 22.16 26.06 9.29
C ARG A 169 23.27 26.81 8.56
N ALA A 170 23.12 27.08 7.27
CA ALA A 170 24.09 27.86 6.48
C ALA A 170 24.19 29.30 7.00
N GLU A 171 23.06 29.95 7.29
CA GLU A 171 23.00 31.30 7.88
C GLU A 171 23.64 31.34 9.28
N ALA A 172 23.39 30.32 10.12
CA ALA A 172 24.03 30.21 11.44
C ALA A 172 25.55 30.02 11.31
N LYS A 173 26.02 29.20 10.35
CA LYS A 173 27.44 29.04 10.04
C LYS A 173 28.06 30.35 9.54
N ALA A 174 27.39 31.07 8.65
CA ALA A 174 27.85 32.37 8.16
C ALA A 174 27.92 33.42 9.28
N SER A 175 26.89 33.50 10.13
CA SER A 175 26.84 34.41 11.28
C SER A 175 27.94 34.12 12.30
N SER A 176 28.17 32.84 12.63
CA SER A 176 29.26 32.44 13.53
C SER A 176 30.65 32.71 12.93
N ALA A 177 30.83 32.51 11.63
CA ALA A 177 32.06 32.88 10.92
C ALA A 177 32.29 34.40 10.92
N ALA A 178 31.24 35.20 10.69
CA ALA A 178 31.31 36.67 10.76
C ALA A 178 31.72 37.15 12.15
N ARG A 179 31.19 36.54 13.22
CA ARG A 179 31.57 36.85 14.62
C ARG A 179 33.03 36.50 14.95
N ARG A 180 33.67 35.56 14.23
CA ARG A 180 35.09 35.21 14.44
C ARG A 180 36.07 36.19 13.78
N LYS A 181 35.68 36.85 12.68
CA LYS A 181 36.54 37.82 11.95
C LYS A 181 37.07 39.01 12.78
N PRO A 182 36.29 39.67 13.67
CA PRO A 182 36.81 40.81 14.43
C PRO A 182 37.92 40.45 15.42
N LYS A 183 37.96 39.21 15.94
CA LYS A 183 39.06 38.75 16.81
C LYS A 183 40.38 38.66 16.06
N LYS A 184 40.36 38.19 14.81
CA LYS A 184 41.55 38.15 13.95
C LYS A 184 42.04 39.56 13.62
N ARG A 185 41.14 40.48 13.25
CA ARG A 185 41.48 41.90 13.01
C ARG A 185 42.08 42.60 14.22
N LYS A 186 41.57 42.34 15.44
CA LYS A 186 42.17 42.89 16.67
C LYS A 186 43.58 42.31 16.90
N ALA A 187 43.78 41.01 16.72
CA ALA A 187 45.09 40.38 16.86
C ALA A 187 46.10 40.86 15.80
N ASP A 188 45.66 41.03 14.56
CA ASP A 188 46.49 41.56 13.47
C ASP A 188 46.83 43.04 13.71
N ARG A 189 45.87 43.87 14.17
CA ARG A 189 46.13 45.26 14.58
C ARG A 189 47.09 45.36 15.76
N ILE A 190 46.99 44.47 16.74
CA ILE A 190 47.95 44.40 17.86
C ILE A 190 49.35 44.03 17.34
N ARG A 191 49.47 43.08 16.40
CA ARG A 191 50.76 42.73 15.78
C ARG A 191 51.34 43.90 15.00
N GLU A 192 50.52 44.62 14.24
CA GLU A 192 50.94 45.81 13.50
C GLU A 192 51.44 46.92 14.44
N LEU A 193 50.70 47.20 15.52
CA LEU A 193 51.10 48.21 16.52
C LEU A 193 52.40 47.81 17.24
N LYS A 194 52.57 46.52 17.58
CA LYS A 194 53.81 46.01 18.17
C LYS A 194 55.00 46.15 17.21
N ALA A 195 54.80 45.90 15.92
CA ALA A 195 55.84 46.05 14.91
C ALA A 195 56.25 47.52 14.74
N LYS A 196 55.28 48.46 14.78
CA LYS A 196 55.53 49.90 14.72
C LYS A 196 56.33 50.39 15.93
N LEU A 197 55.90 50.04 17.15
CA LEU A 197 56.64 50.38 18.38
C LEU A 197 58.07 49.83 18.37
N ALA A 198 58.26 48.58 17.90
CA ALA A 198 59.59 47.99 17.80
C ALA A 198 60.48 48.63 16.72
N ALA A 199 59.90 49.30 15.72
CA ALA A 199 60.64 50.07 14.74
C ALA A 199 61.04 51.44 15.31
N GLU A 200 60.11 52.14 15.96
CA GLU A 200 60.37 53.41 16.66
C GLU A 200 61.48 53.25 17.71
N THR A 201 61.44 52.20 18.54
CA THR A 201 62.51 51.97 19.54
C THR A 201 63.88 51.75 18.91
N LYS A 202 63.96 51.17 17.70
CA LYS A 202 65.23 50.99 16.98
C LYS A 202 65.76 52.30 16.42
N GLU A 203 64.86 53.19 15.98
CA GLU A 203 65.24 54.55 15.55
C GLU A 203 65.73 55.38 16.74
N ASP A 204 65.05 55.31 17.89
CA ASP A 204 65.48 55.98 19.13
C ASP A 204 66.82 55.45 19.64
N GLU A 205 67.04 54.12 19.63
CA GLU A 205 68.33 53.51 19.97
C GLU A 205 69.44 53.96 19.02
N ALA A 206 69.19 54.01 17.72
CA ALA A 206 70.16 54.50 16.73
C ALA A 206 70.50 55.98 16.95
N ASN A 207 69.53 56.79 17.37
CA ASN A 207 69.73 58.22 17.63
C ASN A 207 70.52 58.47 18.94
N LEU A 208 70.32 57.61 19.96
CA LEU A 208 71.09 57.65 21.22
C LEU A 208 72.55 57.24 21.07
N VAL A 209 72.86 56.33 20.14
CA VAL A 209 74.24 55.92 19.83
C VAL A 209 74.97 56.99 18.98
N GLY A 210 74.24 57.99 18.46
CA GLY A 210 74.81 59.17 17.79
C GLY A 210 75.38 60.25 18.72
N ILE A 211 75.39 60.04 20.04
CA ILE A 211 76.09 60.92 20.97
C ILE A 211 77.60 60.71 20.75
N VAL A 212 78.15 61.66 20.00
CA VAL A 212 79.54 61.85 19.64
C VAL A 212 80.46 61.47 20.81
N PRO A 213 81.42 60.53 20.64
CA PRO A 213 82.49 60.40 21.60
C PRO A 213 83.21 61.75 21.64
N ALA A 214 83.25 62.37 22.82
CA ALA A 214 84.08 63.55 23.03
C ALA A 214 85.50 63.18 22.60
N ASP A 215 85.99 63.82 21.54
CA ASP A 215 87.39 63.81 21.18
C ASP A 215 88.14 64.48 22.34
N ASP A 216 88.61 63.66 23.28
CA ASP A 216 89.66 64.02 24.22
C ASP A 216 90.96 64.21 23.41
N ASN A 217 91.07 65.39 22.83
CA ASN A 217 92.28 65.91 22.21
C ASN A 217 93.17 66.48 23.32
N ASP A 218 93.87 65.61 24.04
CA ASP A 218 94.96 66.00 24.92
C ASP A 218 96.25 66.15 24.11
N GLU A 219 96.67 67.41 24.01
CA GLU A 219 97.99 67.85 23.59
C GLU A 219 99.07 67.21 24.48
N GLU A 220 99.98 66.42 23.92
CA GLU A 220 101.30 66.21 24.52
C GLU A 220 102.35 66.95 23.67
N GLU A 221 102.77 68.09 24.22
CA GLU A 221 104.04 68.74 23.96
C GLU A 221 105.20 67.82 24.39
N GLU A 222 106.13 67.53 23.47
CA GLU A 222 107.60 67.75 23.55
C GLU A 222 108.37 66.99 22.44
#